data_AF-A0A962Z0J9-F1
#
_entry.id   AF-A0A962Z0J9-F1
#
_cell.length_a   1.000
_cell.length_b   1.000
_cell.length_c   1.000
_cell.angle_alpha   90.00
_cell.angle_beta   90.00
_cell.angle_gamma   90.00
#
_symmetry.space_group_name_H-M   'P 1'
#
loop_
_entity.id
_entity.type
_entity.pdbx_description
1 polymer ?
#
loop_
_entity_poly.entity_id
_entity_poly.type
_entity_poly.pdbx_seq_one_letter_code
_entity_poly.pdbx_strand_id
1 'polypeptide(L)' 'MQKTGLSVLTLLLAGLLVWVTFYWHPERRQAHQELNIQSAPQGGDFALTSHRGPVSLKQLRGKVVALYFG' A
#
# COMPACT_ATOMS: atom_id res chain seq x y z
N MET A 1 -42.64 -9.18 24.37
CA MET A 1 -41.68 -8.08 24.66
C MET A 1 -40.40 -8.13 23.81
N GLN A 2 -40.11 -9.18 23.04
CA GLN A 2 -38.88 -9.24 22.22
C GLN A 2 -38.96 -8.51 20.86
N LYS A 3 -40.13 -8.51 20.21
CA LYS A 3 -40.35 -7.84 18.92
C LYS A 3 -40.07 -6.33 18.97
N THR A 4 -40.45 -5.69 20.07
CA THR A 4 -40.20 -4.26 20.31
C THR A 4 -38.72 -3.94 20.40
N GLY A 5 -37.91 -4.81 21.00
CA GLY A 5 -36.45 -4.62 21.08
C GLY A 5 -35.78 -4.66 19.71
N LEU A 6 -36.20 -5.61 18.87
CA LEU A 6 -35.67 -5.71 17.50
C LEU A 6 -36.08 -4.49 16.65
N SER A 7 -37.34 -4.07 16.72
CA SER A 7 -37.82 -2.89 15.99
C SER A 7 -37.09 -1.61 16.41
N VAL A 8 -36.86 -1.42 17.71
CA VAL A 8 -36.09 -0.27 18.22
C VAL A 8 -34.65 -0.33 17.72
N LEU A 9 -34.00 -1.49 17.76
CA LEU A 9 -32.64 -1.66 17.26
C LEU A 9 -32.55 -1.37 15.75
N THR A 10 -33.51 -1.85 14.96
CA THR A 10 -33.57 -1.59 13.52
C THR A 10 -33.74 -0.10 13.23
N LEU A 11 -34.62 0.60 13.94
CA LEU A 11 -34.82 2.04 13.78
C LEU A 11 -33.56 2.84 14.14
N LEU A 12 -32.87 2.44 15.21
CA LEU A 12 -31.63 3.07 15.64
C LEU A 12 -30.53 2.88 14.59
N LEU A 13 -30.38 1.66 14.06
CA LEU A 13 -29.39 1.35 13.03
C LEU A 13 -29.70 2.08 11.71
N ALA A 14 -30.97 2.16 11.32
CA ALA A 14 -31.39 2.93 10.15
C ALA A 14 -31.07 4.43 10.32
N GLY A 15 -31.33 5.00 11.50
CA GLY A 15 -30.96 6.38 11.81
C GLY A 15 -29.44 6.62 11.75
N LEU A 16 -28.65 5.67 12.26
CA LEU A 16 -27.18 5.73 12.18
C LEU A 16 -26.70 5.73 10.72
N LEU A 17 -27.27 4.88 9.87
CA LEU A 17 -26.93 4.83 8.45
C LEU A 17 -27.28 6.13 7.74
N VAL A 18 -28.46 6.69 7.99
CA VAL A 18 -28.85 8.01 7.45
C VAL A 18 -27.84 9.06 7.90
N TRP A 19 -27.51 9.12 9.19
CA TRP A 19 -26.54 10.08 9.70
C TRP A 19 -25.16 9.94 9.02
N VAL A 20 -24.64 8.72 8.87
CA VAL A 20 -23.39 8.48 8.13
C VAL A 20 -23.53 8.96 6.69
N THR A 21 -24.59 8.61 5.96
CA THR A 21 -24.71 9.05 4.55
C THR A 21 -24.74 10.56 4.34
N PHE A 22 -25.32 11.32 5.28
CA PHE A 22 -25.42 12.78 5.17
C PHE A 22 -24.21 13.53 5.75
N TYR A 23 -23.60 13.01 6.82
CA TYR A 23 -22.53 13.72 7.54
C TYR A 23 -21.13 13.15 7.30
N TRP A 24 -21.02 11.89 6.86
CA TRP A 24 -19.74 11.28 6.52
C TRP A 24 -19.26 11.77 5.17
N HIS A 25 -18.29 12.67 5.19
CA HIS A 25 -17.55 13.07 4.01
C HIS A 25 -16.22 12.32 4.05
N PRO A 26 -16.07 11.20 3.30
CA PRO A 26 -14.76 10.59 3.20
C PRO A 26 -13.87 11.62 2.52
N GLU A 27 -12.75 11.99 3.17
CA GLU A 27 -11.76 12.78 2.47
C GLU A 27 -11.42 12.05 1.17
N ARG A 28 -11.65 12.71 0.04
CA ARG A 28 -11.19 12.21 -1.24
C ARG A 28 -9.67 12.20 -1.13
N ARG A 29 -9.11 11.04 -0.74
CA ARG A 29 -7.69 10.77 -0.91
C ARG A 29 -7.39 11.19 -2.33
N GLN A 30 -6.54 12.21 -2.44
CA GLN A 30 -6.16 12.85 -3.69
C GLN A 30 -5.97 11.74 -4.72
N ALA A 31 -6.75 11.85 -5.82
CA ALA A 31 -6.83 10.83 -6.84
C ALA A 31 -5.41 10.43 -7.21
N HIS A 32 -4.99 9.26 -6.74
CA HIS A 32 -3.70 8.64 -6.99
C HIS A 32 -2.63 9.73 -7.00
N GLN A 33 -2.17 10.18 -5.83
CA GLN A 33 -0.86 10.83 -5.73
C GLN A 33 0.04 10.02 -6.65
N GLU A 34 0.35 10.54 -7.84
CA GLU A 34 1.17 9.82 -8.79
C GLU A 34 2.38 9.47 -7.96
N LEU A 35 2.62 8.17 -7.75
CA LEU A 35 3.87 7.76 -7.17
C LEU A 35 4.87 8.50 -8.03
N ASN A 36 5.66 9.37 -7.41
CA ASN A 36 6.83 9.91 -8.08
C ASN A 36 7.66 8.67 -8.35
N ILE A 37 7.40 8.02 -9.50
CA ILE A 37 8.18 6.94 -10.04
C ILE A 37 9.48 7.66 -10.33
N GLN A 38 10.31 7.73 -9.30
CA GLN A 38 11.69 8.15 -9.44
C GLN A 38 12.19 7.34 -10.63
N SER A 39 12.64 8.08 -11.63
CA SER A 39 13.21 7.54 -12.87
C SER A 39 13.90 6.24 -12.54
N ALA A 40 13.50 5.15 -13.23
CA ALA A 40 14.03 3.81 -12.98
C ALA A 40 15.53 3.92 -12.71
N PRO A 41 16.03 3.46 -11.56
CA PRO A 41 17.44 3.66 -11.20
C PRO A 41 18.25 3.15 -12.38
N GLN A 42 19.15 3.99 -12.90
CA GLN A 42 19.79 3.81 -14.21
C GLN A 42 20.61 2.51 -14.39
N GLY A 43 20.56 1.59 -13.42
CA GLY A 43 21.51 0.50 -13.28
C GLY A 43 22.84 1.09 -12.85
N GLY A 44 23.38 0.61 -11.72
CA GLY A 44 24.58 1.23 -11.13
C GLY A 44 25.52 0.20 -10.52
N ASP A 45 26.44 0.71 -9.71
CA ASP A 45 27.40 -0.08 -8.96
C ASP A 45 26.73 -0.78 -7.76
N PHE A 46 25.80 -1.70 -8.05
CA PHE A 46 25.12 -2.47 -7.02
C PHE A 46 26.15 -3.25 -6.20
N ALA A 47 26.09 -3.06 -4.90
CA ALA A 47 26.89 -3.77 -3.93
C ALA A 47 25.97 -4.43 -2.91
N LEU A 48 26.16 -5.73 -2.70
CA LEU A 48 25.41 -6.54 -1.77
C LEU A 48 26.37 -7.14 -0.76
N THR A 49 26.08 -6.99 0.53
CA THR A 49 26.76 -7.77 1.57
C THR A 49 26.13 -9.15 1.64
N SER A 50 26.78 -10.15 1.05
CA SER A 50 26.36 -11.54 1.18
C SER A 50 26.89 -12.16 2.47
N HIS A 51 26.39 -13.33 2.86
CA HIS A 51 26.91 -14.09 3.99
C HIS A 51 28.38 -14.52 3.82
N ARG A 52 28.88 -14.55 2.59
CA ARG A 52 30.29 -14.86 2.26
C ARG A 52 31.15 -13.61 2.08
N GLY A 53 30.59 -12.43 2.32
CA GLY A 53 31.27 -11.15 2.16
C GLY A 53 30.64 -10.23 1.10
N PRO A 54 31.23 -9.05 0.90
CA PRO A 54 30.71 -8.04 -0.02
C PRO A 54 30.88 -8.48 -1.48
N VAL A 55 29.81 -8.37 -2.27
CA VAL A 55 29.79 -8.61 -3.72
C VAL A 55 29.41 -7.31 -4.41
N SER A 56 30.21 -6.87 -5.38
CA SER A 56 29.91 -5.67 -6.16
C SER A 56 29.88 -5.94 -7.65
N LEU A 57 28.95 -5.30 -8.36
CA LEU A 57 28.90 -5.38 -9.82
C LEU A 57 30.14 -4.77 -10.49
N LYS A 58 30.88 -3.88 -9.80
CA LYS A 58 32.18 -3.38 -10.28
C LYS A 58 33.16 -4.51 -10.57
N GLN A 59 33.19 -5.52 -9.70
CA GLN A 59 34.06 -6.70 -9.84
C GLN A 59 33.59 -7.64 -10.97
N LEU A 60 32.34 -7.49 -11.44
CA LEU A 60 31.71 -8.32 -12.45
C LEU A 60 31.50 -7.57 -13.79
N ARG A 61 32.18 -6.43 -14.01
CA ARG A 61 32.13 -5.71 -15.29
C ARG A 61 32.58 -6.61 -16.44
N GLY A 62 31.87 -6.52 -17.56
CA GLY A 62 32.10 -7.37 -18.74
C GLY A 62 31.55 -8.80 -18.62
N LYS A 63 30.83 -9.13 -17.53
CA LYS A 63 30.14 -10.40 -17.36
C LYS A 63 28.62 -10.17 -17.39
N VAL A 64 27.88 -11.15 -17.89
CA VAL A 64 26.42 -11.17 -17.79
C VAL A 64 26.07 -11.61 -16.37
N VAL A 65 25.31 -10.77 -15.65
CA VAL A 65 24.92 -11.01 -14.26
C VAL A 65 23.40 -10.92 -14.15
N ALA A 66 22.77 -11.98 -13.64
CA ALA A 66 21.34 -11.97 -13.32
C ALA A 66 21.18 -11.60 -11.84
N LEU A 67 20.44 -10.52 -11.56
CA LEU A 67 20.11 -10.09 -10.21
C LEU A 67 18.62 -10.33 -9.97
N TYR A 68 18.31 -11.14 -8.96
CA TYR A 68 16.94 -11.50 -8.60
C TYR A 68 16.62 -10.93 -7.22
N PHE A 69 15.57 -10.11 -7.17
CA PHE A 69 14.95 -9.63 -5.94
C PHE A 69 13.61 -10.35 -5.81
N GLY A 70 13.51 -11.27 -4.85
CA GLY A 70 12.31 -12.04 -4.54
C GLY A 70 11.56 -11.48 -3.34
#